data_AF-A0AA44DJW2-F1
#
_entry.id   AF-A0AA44DJW2-F1
#
_cell.length_a   1.000
_cell.length_b   1.000
_cell.length_c   1.000
_cell.angle_alpha   90.00
_cell.angle_beta   90.00
_cell.angle_gamma   90.00
#
_symmetry.space_group_name_H-M   'P 1'
#
loop_
_entity.id
_entity.type
_entity.pdbx_description
1 polymer ?
#
loop_
_entity_poly.entity_id
_entity_poly.type
_entity_poly.pdbx_seq_one_letter_code
_entity_poly.pdbx_strand_id
1 'polypeptide(L)'
;MIRILGEEFELDTMDLDVSENIEKEMNRVPERLNNINGNVTRSQAIRETVNIVSDCFNGILGEGASKKIFKDKVNLKLAMKAFEELAIGIREEDAEVEKELDESIKKYSPNRVTRRNSNHQNKKNYNNKHNKK
;
A
#
# COMPACT_ATOMS: atom_id res chain seq x y z
N MET A 1 -5.31 5.78 -2.13
CA MET A 1 -6.64 5.85 -1.46
C MET A 1 -7.08 4.43 -1.15
N ILE A 2 -7.32 4.13 0.12
CA ILE A 2 -7.65 2.78 0.57
C ILE A 2 -9.15 2.71 0.88
N ARG A 3 -9.80 1.62 0.45
CA ARG A 3 -11.23 1.38 0.66
C ARG A 3 -11.47 0.22 1.61
N ILE A 4 -12.18 0.48 2.71
CA ILE A 4 -12.45 -0.50 3.78
C ILE A 4 -13.95 -0.49 4.09
N LEU A 5 -14.62 -1.62 3.90
CA LEU A 5 -16.06 -1.80 4.05
C LEU A 5 -16.92 -0.74 3.34
N GLY A 6 -16.41 -0.18 2.24
CA GLY A 6 -17.06 0.85 1.44
C GLY A 6 -16.80 2.29 1.91
N GLU A 7 -16.04 2.49 2.98
CA GLU A 7 -15.52 3.80 3.39
C GLU A 7 -14.13 4.02 2.77
N GLU A 8 -13.82 5.25 2.37
CA GLU A 8 -12.56 5.60 1.71
C GLU A 8 -11.69 6.45 2.64
N PHE A 9 -10.39 6.17 2.64
CA PHE A 9 -9.40 6.86 3.43
C PHE A 9 -8.22 7.29 2.57
N GLU A 10 -7.76 8.52 2.80
CA GLU A 10 -6.50 9.01 2.29
C GLU A 10 -5.40 8.54 3.24
N LEU A 11 -4.51 7.69 2.72
CA LEU A 11 -3.35 7.16 3.43
C LEU A 11 -2.20 7.21 2.44
N ASP A 12 -1.11 7.88 2.81
CA ASP A 12 0.12 7.91 2.02
C ASP A 12 1.08 6.85 2.56
N THR A 13 1.03 5.66 2.00
CA THR A 13 1.86 4.52 2.44
C THR A 13 3.35 4.72 2.19
N MET A 14 3.72 5.68 1.34
CA MET A 14 5.10 5.99 0.97
C MET A 14 5.72 7.08 1.83
N ASP A 15 4.92 7.78 2.64
CA ASP A 15 5.43 8.64 3.70
C ASP A 15 6.03 7.78 4.83
N LEU A 16 7.25 8.12 5.26
CA LEU A 16 7.99 7.33 6.24
C LEU A 16 7.26 7.26 7.59
N ASP A 17 6.76 8.40 8.08
CA ASP A 17 6.12 8.47 9.39
C ASP A 17 4.81 7.67 9.38
N VAL A 18 4.08 7.72 8.27
CA VAL A 18 2.87 6.90 8.06
C VAL A 18 3.22 5.42 7.96
N SER A 19 4.25 5.05 7.20
CA SER A 19 4.68 3.67 6.99
C SER A 19 5.13 3.00 8.30
N GLU A 20 5.97 3.68 9.09
CA GLU A 20 6.39 3.19 10.42
C GLU A 20 5.18 3.00 11.35
N ASN A 21 4.19 3.90 11.28
CA ASN A 21 2.98 3.80 12.08
C ASN A 21 2.08 2.63 11.64
N ILE A 22 1.95 2.38 10.33
CA ILE A 22 1.26 1.21 9.79
C ILE A 22 1.90 -0.08 10.32
N GLU A 23 3.21 -0.23 10.16
CA GLU A 23 3.93 -1.43 10.61
C GLU A 23 3.73 -1.67 12.10
N LYS A 24 3.88 -0.63 12.91
CA LYS A 24 3.68 -0.68 14.35
C LYS A 24 2.28 -1.13 14.74
N GLU A 25 1.23 -0.53 14.18
CA GLU A 25 -0.15 -0.85 14.55
C GLU A 25 -0.60 -2.21 14.00
N MET A 26 -0.14 -2.59 12.80
CA MET A 26 -0.39 -3.92 12.23
C MET A 26 0.26 -5.03 13.06
N ASN A 27 1.50 -4.83 13.53
CA ASN A 27 2.22 -5.81 14.35
C ASN A 27 1.63 -5.95 15.77
N ARG A 28 1.04 -4.88 16.32
CA ARG A 28 0.37 -4.91 17.63
C ARG A 28 -0.87 -5.79 17.66
N VAL A 29 -1.55 -5.98 16.53
CA VAL A 29 -2.78 -6.79 16.47
C VAL A 29 -2.54 -8.25 16.86
N PRO A 30 -1.66 -9.02 16.20
CA PRO A 30 -1.40 -10.41 16.57
C PRO A 30 -0.82 -10.54 17.99
N GLU A 31 0.03 -9.60 18.42
CA GLU A 31 0.55 -9.58 19.80
C GLU A 31 -0.58 -9.48 20.83
N ARG A 32 -1.51 -8.54 20.64
CA ARG A 32 -2.64 -8.34 21.56
C ARG A 32 -3.65 -9.50 21.49
N LEU A 33 -3.86 -10.07 20.30
CA LEU A 33 -4.74 -11.23 20.14
C LEU A 33 -4.19 -12.48 20.86
N ASN A 34 -2.87 -12.71 20.80
CA ASN A 34 -2.22 -13.82 21.52
C ASN A 34 -2.25 -13.65 23.04
N ASN A 35 -2.42 -12.42 23.52
CA ASN A 35 -2.51 -12.08 24.94
C ASN A 35 -3.95 -12.08 25.49
N ILE A 36 -4.97 -12.41 24.66
CA ILE A 36 -6.34 -12.60 25.13
C ILE A 36 -6.36 -13.79 26.10
N ASN A 37 -6.96 -13.59 27.28
CA ASN A 37 -7.05 -14.61 28.31
C ASN A 37 -7.89 -15.81 27.81
N GLY A 38 -7.32 -17.02 27.87
CA GLY A 38 -8.01 -18.25 27.43
C GLY A 38 -9.28 -18.59 28.22
N ASN A 39 -9.48 -17.99 29.40
CA ASN A 39 -10.66 -18.21 30.25
C ASN A 39 -11.81 -17.22 30.02
N VAL A 40 -11.82 -16.48 28.91
CA VAL A 40 -12.94 -15.59 28.57
C VAL A 40 -14.07 -16.32 27.86
N THR A 41 -15.29 -15.80 28.03
CA THR A 41 -16.43 -16.26 27.24
C THR A 41 -16.27 -15.90 25.76
N ARG A 42 -16.96 -16.62 24.88
CA ARG A 42 -16.95 -16.33 23.44
C ARG A 42 -17.32 -14.87 23.11
N SER A 43 -18.30 -14.30 23.80
CA SER A 43 -18.74 -12.91 23.56
C SER A 43 -17.71 -11.89 24.01
N GLN A 44 -16.99 -12.15 25.10
CA GLN A 44 -15.85 -11.33 25.55
C GLN A 44 -14.70 -11.39 24.54
N ALA A 45 -14.32 -12.59 24.08
CA ALA A 45 -13.29 -12.74 23.06
C ALA A 45 -13.61 -11.94 21.79
N ILE A 46 -14.85 -12.02 21.30
CA ILE A 46 -15.29 -11.23 20.13
C ILE A 46 -15.14 -9.73 20.39
N ARG A 47 -15.55 -9.25 21.56
CA ARG A 47 -15.47 -7.82 21.90
C ARG A 47 -14.02 -7.36 21.96
N GLU A 48 -13.14 -8.13 22.60
CA GLU A 48 -11.72 -7.83 22.70
C GLU A 48 -11.06 -7.82 21.31
N THR A 49 -11.33 -8.80 20.46
CA THR A 49 -10.82 -8.82 19.08
C THR A 49 -11.27 -7.60 18.28
N VAL A 50 -12.56 -7.24 18.33
CA VAL A 50 -13.08 -6.06 17.63
C VAL A 50 -12.43 -4.78 18.15
N ASN A 51 -12.21 -4.66 19.47
CA ASN A 51 -11.56 -3.50 20.06
C ASN A 51 -10.09 -3.40 19.62
N ILE A 52 -9.34 -4.51 19.63
CA ILE A 52 -7.94 -4.54 19.17
C ILE A 52 -7.84 -4.07 17.72
N VAL A 53 -8.71 -4.58 16.85
CA VAL A 53 -8.76 -4.16 15.44
C VAL A 53 -9.20 -2.70 15.30
N SER A 54 -10.14 -2.24 16.13
CA SER A 54 -10.57 -0.83 16.14
C SER A 54 -9.45 0.12 16.55
N ASP A 55 -8.64 -0.26 17.54
CA ASP A 55 -7.46 0.50 17.97
C ASP A 55 -6.45 0.62 16.83
N CYS A 56 -6.20 -0.47 16.09
CA CYS A 56 -5.33 -0.46 14.91
C CYS A 56 -5.85 0.53 13.84
N PHE A 57 -7.15 0.50 13.51
CA PHE A 57 -7.74 1.45 12.58
C PHE A 57 -7.63 2.90 13.04
N ASN A 58 -7.89 3.18 14.32
CA ASN A 58 -7.75 4.53 14.85
C ASN A 58 -6.30 5.00 14.90
N GLY A 59 -5.35 4.08 15.11
CA GLY A 59 -3.92 4.37 15.10
C GLY A 59 -3.40 4.72 13.71
N ILE A 60 -3.85 3.99 12.68
CA ILE A 60 -3.37 4.17 11.29
C ILE A 60 -4.11 5.31 10.58
N LEU A 61 -5.45 5.30 10.65
CA LEU A 61 -6.31 6.17 9.84
C LEU A 61 -6.81 7.41 10.62
N GLY A 62 -6.35 7.58 11.86
CA GLY A 62 -6.73 8.66 12.75
C GLY A 62 -7.95 8.34 13.63
N GLU A 63 -8.12 9.15 14.67
CA GLU A 63 -9.14 8.95 15.69
C GLU A 63 -10.56 8.95 15.08
N GLY A 64 -11.35 7.92 15.45
CA GLY A 64 -12.72 7.75 14.97
C GLY A 64 -12.87 7.01 13.63
N ALA A 65 -11.77 6.60 12.99
CA ALA A 65 -11.81 5.79 11.77
C ALA A 65 -12.58 4.47 11.96
N SER A 66 -12.30 3.74 13.06
CA SER A 66 -13.04 2.51 13.41
C SER A 66 -14.54 2.73 13.53
N LYS A 67 -14.98 3.90 14.04
CA LYS A 67 -16.40 4.23 14.14
C LYS A 67 -17.03 4.42 12.76
N LYS A 68 -16.31 5.05 11.82
CA LYS A 68 -16.76 5.18 10.42
C LYS A 68 -16.89 3.81 9.75
N ILE A 69 -15.87 2.96 9.91
CA ILE A 69 -15.81 1.62 9.31
C ILE A 69 -16.90 0.70 9.88
N PHE A 70 -17.00 0.61 11.20
CA PHE A 70 -17.87 -0.38 11.87
C PHE A 70 -19.27 0.14 12.18
N LYS A 71 -19.51 1.45 12.18
CA LYS A 71 -20.82 2.06 12.46
C LYS A 71 -21.39 1.58 13.80
N ASP A 72 -20.55 1.62 14.83
CA ASP A 72 -20.80 1.15 16.20
C ASP A 72 -21.13 -0.36 16.34
N LYS A 73 -20.93 -1.17 15.28
CA LYS A 73 -21.18 -2.62 15.32
C LYS A 73 -20.00 -3.38 15.91
N VAL A 74 -20.28 -4.22 16.90
CA VAL A 74 -19.32 -5.21 17.41
C VAL A 74 -19.54 -6.54 16.69
N ASN A 75 -18.80 -6.78 15.60
CA ASN A 75 -18.94 -7.99 14.79
C ASN A 75 -17.56 -8.51 14.34
N LEU A 76 -17.23 -9.74 14.74
CA LEU A 76 -15.95 -10.37 14.43
C LEU A 76 -15.69 -10.52 12.93
N LYS A 77 -16.70 -10.94 12.15
CA LYS A 77 -16.53 -11.12 10.69
C LYS A 77 -16.27 -9.80 10.00
N LEU A 78 -16.93 -8.72 10.44
CA LEU A 78 -16.66 -7.37 9.92
C LEU A 78 -15.25 -6.91 10.28
N ALA A 79 -14.81 -7.12 11.52
CA ALA A 79 -13.45 -6.77 11.93
C ALA A 79 -12.38 -7.52 11.12
N MET A 80 -12.54 -8.83 10.93
CA MET A 80 -11.62 -9.63 10.11
C MET A 80 -11.57 -9.15 8.66
N LYS A 81 -12.74 -8.94 8.05
CA LYS A 81 -12.84 -8.47 6.66
C LYS A 81 -12.22 -7.08 6.49
N ALA A 82 -12.49 -6.16 7.42
CA ALA A 82 -11.92 -4.82 7.35
C ALA A 82 -10.39 -4.87 7.46
N PHE A 83 -9.86 -5.68 8.37
CA PHE A 83 -8.41 -5.83 8.56
C PHE A 83 -7.72 -6.43 7.33
N GLU A 84 -8.36 -7.40 6.68
CA GLU A 84 -7.92 -7.96 5.39
C GLU A 84 -7.92 -6.90 4.27
N GLU A 85 -9.00 -6.13 4.14
CA GLU A 85 -9.12 -5.07 3.13
C GLU A 85 -8.06 -3.97 3.32
N LEU A 86 -7.71 -3.63 4.57
CA LEU A 86 -6.59 -2.71 4.85
C LEU A 86 -5.26 -3.27 4.34
N ALA A 87 -4.93 -4.53 4.68
CA ALA A 87 -3.69 -5.17 4.26
C ALA A 87 -3.60 -5.30 2.72
N ILE A 88 -4.72 -5.60 2.06
CA ILE A 88 -4.79 -5.63 0.60
C ILE A 88 -4.54 -4.23 0.02
N GLY A 89 -5.20 -3.21 0.57
CA GLY A 89 -5.06 -1.83 0.07
C GLY A 89 -3.62 -1.31 0.16
N ILE A 90 -2.93 -1.56 1.27
CA ILE A 90 -1.51 -1.20 1.43
C ILE A 90 -0.66 -1.89 0.36
N ARG A 91 -0.83 -3.20 0.19
CA ARG A 91 -0.09 -3.98 -0.82
C ARG A 91 -0.37 -3.55 -2.25
N GLU A 92 -1.59 -3.08 -2.54
CA GLU A 92 -1.96 -2.55 -3.86
C GLU A 92 -1.25 -1.23 -4.14
N GLU A 93 -1.14 -0.34 -3.14
CA GLU A 93 -0.34 0.91 -3.27
C GLU A 93 1.16 0.60 -3.47
N ASP A 94 1.73 -0.36 -2.74
CA ASP A 94 3.11 -0.80 -2.94
C ASP A 94 3.38 -1.25 -4.38
N ALA A 95 2.45 -2.06 -4.93
CA ALA A 95 2.56 -2.57 -6.29
C ALA A 95 2.40 -1.47 -7.36
N GLU A 96 1.58 -0.44 -7.08
CA GLU A 96 1.43 0.71 -7.96
C GLU A 96 2.71 1.53 -8.01
N VAL A 97 3.32 1.82 -6.85
CA VAL A 97 4.58 2.56 -6.75
C VAL A 97 5.74 1.81 -7.42
N GLU A 98 5.83 0.49 -7.21
CA GLU A 98 6.84 -0.34 -7.89
C GLU A 98 6.71 -0.20 -9.41
N LYS A 99 5.48 -0.30 -9.94
CA LYS A 99 5.21 -0.17 -11.36
C LYS A 99 5.56 1.23 -11.89
N GLU A 100 5.21 2.30 -11.18
CA GLU A 100 5.54 3.68 -11.57
C GLU A 100 7.05 3.91 -11.63
N LEU A 101 7.78 3.41 -10.63
CA LEU A 101 9.24 3.46 -10.60
C LEU A 101 9.84 2.72 -11.80
N ASP A 102 9.31 1.54 -12.10
CA ASP A 102 9.75 0.71 -13.21
C ASP A 102 9.53 1.39 -14.58
N GLU A 103 8.39 2.04 -14.76
CA GLU A 103 8.06 2.84 -15.95
C GLU A 103 8.98 4.06 -16.07
N SER A 104 9.26 4.74 -14.96
CA SER A 104 10.21 5.86 -14.91
C SER A 104 11.62 5.43 -15.30
N ILE A 105 12.12 4.33 -14.72
CA ILE A 105 13.41 3.75 -15.07
C ILE A 105 13.44 3.41 -16.57
N LYS A 106 12.43 2.74 -17.12
CA LYS A 106 12.35 2.41 -18.56
C LYS A 106 12.38 3.66 -19.45
N LYS A 107 11.74 4.76 -19.04
CA LYS A 107 11.72 6.05 -19.78
C LYS A 107 13.09 6.74 -19.84
N TYR A 108 13.94 6.53 -18.85
CA TYR A 108 15.26 7.19 -18.74
C TYR A 108 16.46 6.24 -18.92
N SER A 109 16.23 4.93 -18.93
CA SER A 109 17.20 3.85 -19.19
C SER A 109 17.78 3.91 -20.63
N PRO A 110 18.98 3.34 -20.91
CA PRO A 110 19.84 3.63 -22.08
C PRO A 110 19.25 3.37 -23.48
N ASN A 111 18.04 2.82 -23.60
CA ASN A 111 17.30 2.80 -24.86
C ASN A 111 17.00 4.21 -25.44
N ARG A 112 17.31 5.27 -24.70
CA ARG A 112 17.38 6.66 -25.21
C ARG A 112 18.75 7.01 -25.84
N VAL A 113 19.86 6.48 -25.28
CA VAL A 113 21.23 6.73 -25.77
C VAL A 113 21.48 5.99 -27.09
N THR A 114 20.98 4.76 -27.22
CA THR A 114 21.04 3.99 -28.46
C THR A 114 20.28 4.65 -29.62
N ARG A 115 19.12 5.29 -29.34
CA ARG A 115 18.36 6.08 -30.33
C ARG A 115 19.09 7.35 -30.82
N ARG A 116 19.95 7.95 -29.98
CA ARG A 116 20.82 9.08 -30.40
C ARG A 116 21.98 8.60 -31.27
N ASN A 117 22.58 7.45 -30.96
CA ASN A 117 23.71 6.90 -31.72
C ASN A 117 23.31 6.38 -33.11
N SER A 118 22.15 5.74 -33.25
CA SER A 118 21.64 5.27 -34.56
C SER A 118 21.38 6.42 -35.54
N ASN A 119 20.84 7.55 -35.06
CA ASN A 119 20.66 8.76 -35.88
C ASN A 119 21.98 9.43 -36.29
N HIS A 120 23.02 9.31 -35.47
CA HIS A 120 24.36 9.84 -35.79
C HIS A 120 25.10 8.98 -36.82
N GLN A 121 24.95 7.64 -36.75
CA GLN A 121 25.52 6.71 -37.74
C GLN A 121 24.85 6.85 -39.12
N ASN A 122 23.53 7.03 -39.17
CA ASN A 122 22.81 7.24 -40.43
C ASN A 122 23.23 8.54 -41.15
N LYS A 123 23.50 9.64 -40.41
CA LYS A 123 24.05 10.87 -41.00
C LYS A 123 25.45 10.69 -41.58
N LYS A 124 26.34 9.97 -40.90
CA LYS A 124 27.70 9.66 -41.42
C LYS A 124 27.65 8.86 -42.72
N ASN A 125 26.74 7.87 -42.81
CA ASN A 125 26.58 7.05 -44.01
C ASN A 125 26.00 7.83 -45.21
N TYR A 126 25.12 8.80 -44.96
CA TYR A 126 24.56 9.66 -46.01
C TYR A 126 25.62 10.58 -46.64
N ASN A 127 26.47 11.20 -45.80
CA ASN A 127 27.55 12.09 -46.25
C ASN A 127 28.65 11.34 -47.01
N ASN A 128 29.00 10.11 -46.60
CA ASN A 128 29.99 9.29 -47.31
C ASN A 128 29.52 8.80 -48.70
N LYS A 129 28.20 8.68 -48.93
CA LYS A 129 27.65 8.32 -50.25
C LYS A 129 27.61 9.49 -51.23
N HIS A 130 27.50 10.73 -50.75
CA HIS A 130 27.33 11.92 -51.60
C HIS A 130 28.62 12.74 -51.80
N ASN A 131 29.68 12.50 -51.01
CA ASN A 131 31.00 13.13 -51.19
C ASN A 131 32.00 12.28 -52.00
N LYS A 132 31.58 11.17 -52.61
CA LYS A 132 32.39 10.48 -53.63
C LYS A 132 32.07 11.05 -55.01
N LYS A 133 32.70 12.17 -55.34
CA LYS A 133 32.93 12.64 -56.71
C LYS A 133 34.42 12.76 -56.92
#